data_AF-A0A151F994-F1
#
_entry.id   AF-A0A151F994-F1
#
_cell.length_a   1.000
_cell.length_b   1.000
_cell.length_c   1.000
_cell.angle_alpha   90.00
_cell.angle_beta   90.00
_cell.angle_gamma   90.00
#
_symmetry.space_group_name_H-M   'P 1'
#
loop_
_entity.id
_entity.type
_entity.pdbx_description
1 polymer ?
#
loop_
_entity_poly.entity_id
_entity_poly.type
_entity_poly.pdbx_seq_one_letter_code
_entity_poly.pdbx_strand_id
1 'polypeptide(L)'
;MPITLSCQRLTFLPCAVYLVTSARKQKAAILRFVLEQYPPYKTFKFRLALTGLAPEAAAQTRALHEIRAHRDVILSTFVDLGTYANSLVSEGAGLYRPLEGEAVDYLSIIEEVIQDRETAELHLRRRMGPEAVDWIDQKEVFNHLVIAYQRLALAEEDSRAPIVHAANAIESFLSQLASLHNLNIQNANGINAKTDKLFQANYLSTKHKFILKYLGHVRNAADHGIDQEIGHNWEISQNTAIEYVHIAQSIIVDIVAYLNGRFVV
;
A
#
# COMPACT_ATOMS: atom_id res chain seq x y z
N MET A 1 16.58 -28.08 26.50
CA MET A 1 15.63 -28.15 25.36
C MET A 1 14.82 -26.87 25.35
N PRO A 2 15.06 -25.93 24.43
CA PRO A 2 14.23 -24.74 24.32
C PRO A 2 13.01 -25.05 23.44
N ILE A 3 11.83 -24.75 23.97
CA ILE A 3 10.56 -24.82 23.25
C ILE A 3 10.53 -23.63 22.29
N THR A 4 10.79 -23.90 21.00
CA THR A 4 10.46 -22.99 19.90
C THR A 4 8.94 -22.86 19.82
N LEU A 5 8.40 -21.74 20.30
CA LEU A 5 7.06 -21.29 19.93
C LEU A 5 7.11 -20.95 18.44
N SER A 6 6.65 -21.91 17.63
CA SER A 6 6.39 -21.73 16.22
C SER A 6 5.45 -20.55 16.04
N CYS A 7 5.95 -19.50 15.38
CA CYS A 7 5.16 -18.46 14.72
C CYS A 7 4.29 -19.16 13.66
N GLN A 8 3.17 -19.74 14.09
CA GLN A 8 2.21 -20.37 13.19
C GLN A 8 1.38 -19.27 12.54
N ARG A 9 1.76 -18.98 11.29
CA ARG A 9 0.91 -18.48 10.21
C ARG A 9 0.02 -17.30 10.61
N LEU A 10 0.57 -16.08 10.51
CA LEU A 10 -0.22 -15.00 9.92
C LEU A 10 -0.66 -15.52 8.54
N THR A 11 -1.86 -16.10 8.47
CA THR A 11 -2.55 -16.31 7.21
C THR A 11 -2.56 -14.97 6.52
N PHE A 12 -1.77 -14.86 5.46
CA PHE A 12 -1.83 -13.74 4.52
C PHE A 12 -3.32 -13.58 4.19
N LEU A 13 -3.95 -12.50 4.64
CA LEU A 13 -5.34 -12.21 4.30
C LEU A 13 -5.32 -11.91 2.79
N PRO A 14 -5.71 -12.85 1.91
CA PRO A 14 -5.48 -12.68 0.47
C PRO A 14 -6.22 -11.45 -0.05
N CYS A 15 -7.33 -11.12 0.61
CA CYS A 15 -8.17 -9.98 0.29
C CYS A 15 -7.64 -8.63 0.82
N ALA A 16 -6.61 -8.60 1.67
CA ALA A 16 -6.07 -7.34 2.19
C ALA A 16 -5.49 -6.45 1.08
N VAL A 17 -5.07 -7.05 -0.04
CA VAL A 17 -4.60 -6.33 -1.23
C VAL A 17 -5.68 -5.41 -1.82
N TYR A 18 -6.96 -5.70 -1.58
CA TYR A 18 -8.09 -4.92 -2.06
C TYR A 18 -8.42 -3.70 -1.19
N LEU A 19 -7.78 -3.56 -0.01
CA LEU A 19 -7.94 -2.35 0.82
C LEU A 19 -7.37 -1.08 0.16
N VAL A 20 -6.53 -1.26 -0.86
CA VAL A 20 -5.83 -0.17 -1.56
C VAL A 20 -6.71 0.47 -2.65
N THR A 21 -7.98 0.07 -2.74
CA THR A 21 -8.99 0.79 -3.53
C THR A 21 -8.99 2.28 -3.23
N SER A 22 -9.34 3.07 -4.24
CA SER A 22 -9.42 4.50 -4.16
C SER A 22 -10.73 4.96 -3.47
N ALA A 23 -11.86 4.28 -3.68
CA ALA A 23 -13.18 4.69 -3.21
C ALA A 23 -13.45 4.36 -1.73
N ARG A 24 -13.95 5.36 -0.96
CA ARG A 24 -14.21 5.21 0.49
C ARG A 24 -15.22 4.11 0.82
N LYS A 25 -16.28 3.96 0.02
CA LYS A 25 -17.30 2.91 0.19
C LYS A 25 -16.70 1.51 0.02
N GLN A 26 -15.85 1.35 -0.99
CA GLN A 26 -15.13 0.11 -1.26
C GLN A 26 -14.14 -0.20 -0.12
N LYS A 27 -13.36 0.79 0.35
CA LYS A 27 -12.47 0.61 1.52
C LYS A 27 -13.22 0.12 2.76
N ALA A 28 -14.34 0.75 3.09
CA ALA A 28 -15.15 0.37 4.24
C ALA A 28 -15.69 -1.07 4.11
N ALA A 29 -16.12 -1.47 2.91
CA ALA A 29 -16.62 -2.82 2.64
C ALA A 29 -15.53 -3.89 2.77
N ILE A 30 -14.36 -3.70 2.14
CA ILE A 30 -13.25 -4.65 2.24
C ILE A 30 -12.70 -4.69 3.67
N LEU A 31 -12.59 -3.55 4.34
CA LEU A 31 -12.17 -3.50 5.74
C LEU A 31 -13.16 -4.24 6.63
N ARG A 32 -14.48 -4.09 6.42
CA ARG A 32 -15.48 -4.88 7.15
C ARG A 32 -15.23 -6.35 6.96
N PHE A 33 -15.07 -6.81 5.72
CA PHE A 33 -14.79 -8.22 5.43
C PHE A 33 -13.55 -8.73 6.19
N VAL A 34 -12.43 -8.01 6.13
CA VAL A 34 -11.19 -8.40 6.81
C VAL A 34 -11.32 -8.35 8.34
N LEU A 35 -11.89 -7.27 8.87
CA LEU A 35 -12.06 -7.03 10.29
C LEU A 35 -12.97 -8.08 10.93
N GLU A 36 -14.05 -8.45 10.22
CA GLU A 36 -14.98 -9.51 10.61
C GLU A 36 -14.39 -10.91 10.43
N GLN A 37 -13.17 -11.08 9.91
CA GLN A 37 -12.43 -12.34 9.99
C GLN A 37 -11.43 -12.38 11.15
N TYR A 38 -11.08 -11.22 11.73
CA TYR A 38 -10.10 -11.11 12.80
C TYR A 38 -10.69 -11.58 14.16
N PRO A 39 -10.19 -12.69 14.77
CA PRO A 39 -10.83 -13.30 15.95
C PRO A 39 -11.01 -12.38 17.16
N PRO A 40 -10.04 -11.51 17.50
CA PRO A 40 -10.23 -10.53 18.57
C PRO A 40 -11.39 -9.58 18.30
N TYR A 41 -11.52 -9.07 17.07
CA TYR A 41 -12.62 -8.17 16.74
C TYR A 41 -13.98 -8.88 16.78
N LYS A 42 -14.08 -10.12 16.27
CA LYS A 42 -15.29 -10.95 16.40
C LYS A 42 -15.71 -11.06 17.87
N THR A 43 -14.76 -11.36 18.74
CA THR A 43 -15.00 -11.49 20.19
C THR A 43 -15.50 -10.19 20.79
N PHE A 44 -14.84 -9.07 20.48
CA PHE A 44 -15.28 -7.74 20.91
C PHE A 44 -16.72 -7.46 20.49
N LYS A 45 -17.04 -7.67 19.21
CA LYS A 45 -18.37 -7.42 18.65
C LYS A 45 -19.45 -8.28 19.30
N PHE A 46 -19.18 -9.57 19.54
CA PHE A 46 -20.11 -10.45 20.26
C PHE A 46 -20.31 -10.04 21.72
N ARG A 47 -19.23 -9.69 22.43
CA ARG A 47 -19.35 -9.21 23.82
C ARG A 47 -20.10 -7.89 23.91
N LEU A 48 -19.88 -6.99 22.94
CA LEU A 48 -20.62 -5.74 22.84
C LEU A 48 -22.12 -6.00 22.61
N ALA A 49 -22.46 -6.93 21.71
CA ALA A 49 -23.86 -7.31 21.46
C ALA A 49 -24.58 -7.83 22.72
N LEU A 50 -23.86 -8.57 23.58
CA LEU A 50 -24.44 -9.17 24.79
C LEU A 50 -24.54 -8.20 25.96
N THR A 51 -23.56 -7.31 26.11
CA THR A 51 -23.42 -6.45 27.31
C THR A 51 -23.88 -5.02 27.07
N GLY A 52 -23.88 -4.54 25.83
CA GLY A 52 -24.10 -3.14 25.47
C GLY A 52 -22.96 -2.19 25.90
N LEU A 53 -21.89 -2.70 26.52
CA LEU A 53 -20.83 -1.91 27.12
C LEU A 53 -19.49 -2.13 26.42
N ALA A 54 -19.10 -1.17 25.57
CA ALA A 54 -17.85 -1.25 24.82
C ALA A 54 -16.58 -1.36 25.69
N PRO A 55 -16.42 -0.63 26.82
CA PRO A 55 -15.25 -0.79 27.68
C PRO A 55 -15.12 -2.20 28.27
N GLU A 56 -16.26 -2.83 28.63
CA GLU A 56 -16.28 -4.20 29.15
C GLU A 56 -15.93 -5.21 28.06
N ALA A 57 -16.53 -5.07 26.88
CA ALA A 57 -16.22 -5.90 25.71
C ALA A 57 -14.72 -5.84 25.35
N ALA A 58 -14.09 -4.66 25.42
CA ALA A 58 -12.66 -4.49 25.18
C ALA A 58 -11.81 -5.18 26.25
N ALA A 59 -12.16 -5.05 27.54
CA ALA A 59 -11.45 -5.71 28.64
C ALA A 59 -11.53 -7.24 28.54
N GLN A 60 -12.71 -7.79 28.24
CA GLN A 60 -12.91 -9.23 28.05
C GLN A 60 -12.15 -9.74 26.83
N THR A 61 -12.18 -9.01 25.71
CA THR A 61 -11.45 -9.37 24.49
C THR A 61 -9.95 -9.39 24.73
N ARG A 62 -9.43 -8.38 25.46
CA ARG A 62 -8.02 -8.33 25.87
C ARG A 62 -7.61 -9.57 26.65
N ALA A 63 -8.42 -9.96 27.64
CA ALA A 63 -8.15 -11.12 28.49
C ALA A 63 -8.19 -12.43 27.70
N LEU A 64 -9.19 -12.62 26.84
CA LEU A 64 -9.40 -13.86 26.08
C LEU A 64 -8.35 -14.08 24.97
N HIS A 65 -7.83 -13.01 24.38
CA HIS A 65 -6.85 -13.07 23.29
C HIS A 65 -5.43 -12.68 23.72
N GLU A 66 -5.20 -12.54 25.02
CA GLU A 66 -3.89 -12.19 25.61
C GLU A 66 -3.22 -10.95 24.98
N ILE A 67 -4.04 -9.96 24.60
CA ILE A 67 -3.55 -8.76 23.92
C ILE A 67 -2.79 -7.88 24.92
N ARG A 68 -1.52 -7.58 24.62
CA ARG A 68 -0.65 -6.78 25.50
C ARG A 68 -1.06 -5.31 25.60
N ALA A 69 -1.69 -4.76 24.55
CA ALA A 69 -2.15 -3.37 24.52
C ALA A 69 -3.13 -3.06 25.65
N HIS A 70 -3.17 -1.79 26.07
CA HIS A 70 -4.11 -1.32 27.09
C HIS A 70 -5.56 -1.45 26.58
N ARG A 71 -6.51 -1.70 27.49
CA ARG A 71 -7.93 -1.90 27.11
C ARG A 71 -8.48 -0.73 26.31
N ASP A 72 -8.08 0.50 26.63
CA ASP A 72 -8.62 1.71 25.99
C ASP A 72 -8.10 1.86 24.57
N VAL A 73 -6.89 1.35 24.27
CA VAL A 73 -6.36 1.28 22.90
C VAL A 73 -7.15 0.27 22.08
N ILE A 74 -7.51 -0.87 22.66
CA ILE A 74 -8.34 -1.88 22.00
C ILE A 74 -9.74 -1.32 21.74
N LEU A 75 -10.32 -0.66 22.75
CA LEU A 75 -11.63 -0.01 22.66
C LEU A 75 -11.66 1.01 21.52
N SER A 76 -10.77 2.01 21.54
CA SER A 76 -10.74 3.05 20.50
C SER A 76 -10.51 2.43 19.13
N THR A 77 -9.51 1.56 18.99
CA THR A 77 -9.18 0.93 17.71
C THR A 77 -10.36 0.13 17.13
N PHE A 78 -11.03 -0.70 17.93
CA PHE A 78 -12.14 -1.52 17.43
C PHE A 78 -13.42 -0.73 17.20
N VAL A 79 -13.68 0.31 18.00
CA VAL A 79 -14.78 1.23 17.75
C VAL A 79 -14.55 2.02 16.47
N ASP A 80 -13.36 2.59 16.28
CA ASP A 80 -13.02 3.41 15.11
C ASP A 80 -13.04 2.58 13.82
N LEU A 81 -12.39 1.41 13.82
CA LEU A 81 -12.42 0.50 12.67
C LEU A 81 -13.84 -0.02 12.42
N GLY A 82 -14.57 -0.38 13.48
CA GLY A 82 -15.92 -0.92 13.37
C GLY A 82 -16.93 0.09 12.84
N THR A 83 -16.85 1.34 13.26
CA THR A 83 -17.72 2.42 12.76
C THR A 83 -17.34 2.82 11.35
N TYR A 84 -16.05 2.98 11.03
CA TYR A 84 -15.60 3.26 9.66
C TYR A 84 -16.07 2.17 8.67
N ALA A 85 -15.95 0.90 9.07
CA ALA A 85 -16.32 -0.24 8.24
C ALA A 85 -17.84 -0.51 8.19
N ASN A 86 -18.67 0.32 8.83
CA ASN A 86 -20.11 0.08 9.00
C ASN A 86 -20.44 -1.29 9.62
N SER A 87 -19.57 -1.78 10.51
CA SER A 87 -19.79 -2.98 11.32
C SER A 87 -20.49 -2.64 12.64
N LEU A 88 -20.26 -1.43 13.15
CA LEU A 88 -20.85 -0.86 14.36
C LEU A 88 -21.57 0.46 14.04
N VAL A 89 -22.58 0.79 14.81
CA VAL A 89 -23.33 2.05 14.76
C VAL A 89 -23.17 2.76 16.10
N SER A 90 -22.90 4.07 16.07
CA SER A 90 -22.93 4.92 17.26
C SER A 90 -24.37 5.26 17.62
N GLU A 91 -24.73 5.10 18.89
CA GLU A 91 -26.05 5.48 19.42
C GLU A 91 -26.00 6.82 20.16
N GLY A 92 -24.85 7.49 20.15
CA GLY A 92 -24.59 8.68 20.95
C GLY A 92 -24.12 8.36 22.36
N ALA A 93 -23.65 9.38 23.09
CA ALA A 93 -23.14 9.26 24.47
C ALA A 93 -22.07 8.16 24.70
N GLY A 94 -21.30 7.81 23.65
CA GLY A 94 -20.29 6.74 23.73
C GLY A 94 -20.85 5.31 23.72
N LEU A 95 -22.14 5.15 23.39
CA LEU A 95 -22.77 3.85 23.21
C LEU A 95 -22.68 3.41 21.74
N TYR A 96 -22.49 2.12 21.56
CA TYR A 96 -22.32 1.49 20.25
C TYR A 96 -23.03 0.16 20.23
N ARG A 97 -23.55 -0.20 19.06
CA ARG A 97 -24.09 -1.53 18.81
C ARG A 97 -23.59 -2.10 17.49
N PRO A 98 -23.57 -3.44 17.34
CA PRO A 98 -23.48 -4.07 16.03
C PRO A 98 -24.53 -3.51 15.05
N LEU A 99 -24.11 -3.29 13.80
CA LEU A 99 -25.07 -3.00 12.74
C LEU A 99 -25.90 -4.26 12.43
N GLU A 100 -27.21 -4.13 12.56
CA GLU A 100 -28.24 -5.12 12.20
C GLU A 100 -29.03 -4.57 11.00
N GLY A 101 -29.39 -5.41 10.03
CA GLY A 101 -30.15 -4.99 8.84
C GLY A 101 -29.77 -5.74 7.57
N GLU A 102 -30.35 -5.31 6.44
CA GLU A 102 -30.12 -5.92 5.13
C GLU A 102 -28.64 -5.92 4.75
N ALA A 103 -28.22 -6.99 4.08
CA ALA A 103 -26.89 -7.08 3.51
C ALA A 103 -26.70 -5.88 2.56
N VAL A 104 -25.79 -4.96 2.91
CA VAL A 104 -25.20 -4.08 1.89
C VAL A 104 -24.75 -4.99 0.76
N ASP A 105 -24.88 -4.55 -0.49
CA ASP A 105 -24.43 -5.28 -1.66
C ASP A 105 -22.89 -5.39 -1.69
N TYR A 106 -22.35 -6.14 -0.74
CA TYR A 106 -20.93 -6.35 -0.49
C TYR A 106 -20.32 -7.15 -1.63
N LEU A 107 -21.09 -8.05 -2.25
CA LEU A 107 -20.62 -8.86 -3.37
C LEU A 107 -20.33 -7.99 -4.58
N SER A 108 -21.24 -7.09 -4.98
CA SER A 108 -20.98 -6.18 -6.11
C SER A 108 -19.82 -5.22 -5.82
N ILE A 109 -19.69 -4.73 -4.58
CA ILE A 109 -18.56 -3.87 -4.19
C ILE A 109 -17.23 -4.65 -4.26
N ILE A 110 -17.22 -5.91 -3.81
CA ILE A 110 -16.03 -6.76 -3.88
C ILE A 110 -15.67 -7.05 -5.34
N GLU A 111 -16.66 -7.37 -6.19
CA GLU A 111 -16.47 -7.61 -7.61
C GLU A 111 -15.85 -6.41 -8.31
N GLU A 112 -16.36 -5.20 -8.07
CA GLU A 112 -15.81 -3.95 -8.62
C GLU A 112 -14.33 -3.77 -8.24
N VAL A 113 -13.99 -3.98 -6.96
CA VAL A 113 -12.61 -3.81 -6.48
C VAL A 113 -11.66 -4.87 -7.06
N ILE A 114 -12.15 -6.10 -7.25
CA ILE A 114 -11.39 -7.17 -7.91
C ILE A 114 -11.14 -6.78 -9.36
N GLN A 115 -12.19 -6.39 -10.08
CA GLN A 115 -12.12 -6.03 -11.50
C GLN A 115 -11.21 -4.81 -11.74
N ASP A 116 -11.28 -3.79 -10.90
CA ASP A 116 -10.41 -2.62 -10.97
C ASP A 116 -8.94 -3.01 -10.83
N ARG A 117 -8.65 -3.92 -9.90
CA ARG A 117 -7.28 -4.41 -9.69
C ARG A 117 -6.80 -5.25 -10.86
N GLU A 118 -7.60 -6.20 -11.33
CA GLU A 118 -7.25 -7.05 -12.47
C GLU A 118 -7.04 -6.21 -13.74
N THR A 119 -7.87 -5.19 -13.94
CA THR A 119 -7.73 -4.24 -15.06
C THR A 119 -6.41 -3.48 -14.97
N ALA A 120 -6.04 -3.00 -13.79
CA ALA A 120 -4.74 -2.35 -13.57
C ALA A 120 -3.58 -3.31 -13.83
N GLU A 121 -3.63 -4.53 -13.30
CA GLU A 121 -2.60 -5.55 -13.54
C GLU A 121 -2.44 -5.88 -15.03
N LEU A 122 -3.55 -6.08 -15.74
CA LEU A 122 -3.56 -6.34 -17.18
C LEU A 122 -2.98 -5.15 -17.97
N HIS A 123 -3.32 -3.92 -17.59
CA HIS A 123 -2.75 -2.72 -18.22
C HIS A 123 -1.22 -2.70 -18.06
N LEU A 124 -0.72 -2.91 -16.85
CA LEU A 124 0.72 -2.91 -16.58
C LEU A 124 1.44 -4.03 -17.33
N ARG A 125 0.88 -5.24 -17.33
CA ARG A 125 1.47 -6.39 -18.06
C ARG A 125 1.57 -6.12 -19.56
N ARG A 126 0.54 -5.51 -20.16
CA ARG A 126 0.55 -5.13 -21.58
C ARG A 126 1.56 -4.03 -21.86
N ARG A 127 1.63 -3.01 -21.00
CA ARG A 127 2.50 -1.85 -21.19
C ARG A 127 3.97 -2.16 -20.99
N MET A 128 4.30 -2.94 -19.95
CA MET A 128 5.68 -3.28 -19.61
C MET A 128 6.22 -4.47 -20.41
N GLY A 129 5.32 -5.34 -20.89
CA GLY A 129 5.67 -6.57 -21.59
C GLY A 129 6.14 -7.68 -20.64
N PRO A 130 6.11 -8.94 -21.10
CA PRO A 130 6.40 -10.10 -20.25
C PRO A 130 7.83 -10.09 -19.72
N GLU A 131 8.80 -9.64 -20.52
CA GLU A 131 10.22 -9.64 -20.14
C GLU A 131 10.50 -8.78 -18.90
N ALA A 132 10.01 -7.53 -18.87
CA ALA A 132 10.20 -6.66 -17.72
C ALA A 132 9.40 -7.16 -16.52
N VAL A 133 8.18 -7.64 -16.73
CA VAL A 133 7.31 -8.13 -15.67
C VAL A 133 7.87 -9.39 -15.01
N ASP A 134 8.42 -10.34 -15.77
CA ASP A 134 8.98 -11.58 -15.25
C ASP A 134 10.32 -11.34 -14.54
N TRP A 135 11.03 -10.26 -14.90
CA TRP A 135 12.30 -9.91 -14.28
C TRP A 135 12.13 -9.25 -12.90
N ILE A 136 11.09 -8.43 -12.71
CA ILE A 136 10.89 -7.67 -11.46
C ILE A 136 10.24 -8.49 -10.33
N ASP A 137 10.57 -8.13 -9.09
CA ASP A 137 9.91 -8.70 -7.91
C ASP A 137 8.41 -8.39 -7.93
N GLN A 138 7.59 -9.45 -7.92
CA GLN A 138 6.13 -9.33 -8.06
C GLN A 138 5.48 -8.62 -6.86
N LYS A 139 6.10 -8.71 -5.68
CA LYS A 139 5.51 -8.25 -4.43
C LYS A 139 5.96 -6.83 -4.08
N GLU A 140 7.24 -6.55 -4.21
CA GLU A 140 7.85 -5.29 -3.76
C GLU A 140 7.95 -4.26 -4.90
N VAL A 141 7.94 -4.69 -6.17
CA VAL A 141 7.96 -3.81 -7.35
C VAL A 141 6.61 -3.81 -8.07
N PHE A 142 6.21 -4.95 -8.65
CA PHE A 142 5.04 -5.00 -9.54
C PHE A 142 3.76 -4.58 -8.82
N ASN A 143 3.50 -5.12 -7.63
CA ASN A 143 2.31 -4.77 -6.84
C ASN A 143 2.24 -3.27 -6.49
N HIS A 144 3.38 -2.63 -6.22
CA HIS A 144 3.41 -1.18 -5.98
C HIS A 144 3.07 -0.38 -7.24
N LEU A 145 3.51 -0.81 -8.42
CA LEU A 145 3.10 -0.18 -9.69
C LEU A 145 1.60 -0.35 -9.95
N VAL A 146 1.04 -1.53 -9.65
CA VAL A 146 -0.41 -1.79 -9.79
C VAL A 146 -1.20 -0.82 -8.92
N ILE A 147 -0.80 -0.72 -7.65
CA ILE A 147 -1.41 0.22 -6.71
C ILE A 147 -1.28 1.66 -7.21
N ALA A 148 -0.09 2.08 -7.66
CA ALA A 148 0.14 3.42 -8.17
C ALA A 148 -0.81 3.76 -9.33
N TYR A 149 -1.00 2.81 -10.24
CA TYR A 149 -1.92 2.96 -11.37
C TYR A 149 -3.38 3.04 -10.93
N GLN A 150 -3.84 2.19 -10.01
CA GLN A 150 -5.21 2.29 -9.46
C GLN A 150 -5.47 3.64 -8.82
N ARG A 151 -4.46 4.23 -8.16
CA ARG A 151 -4.60 5.53 -7.47
C ARG A 151 -4.66 6.70 -8.45
N LEU A 152 -4.28 6.54 -9.73
CA LEU A 152 -4.44 7.59 -10.75
C LEU A 152 -5.90 7.98 -10.95
N ALA A 153 -6.84 7.06 -10.74
CA ALA A 153 -8.28 7.34 -10.83
C ALA A 153 -8.76 8.43 -9.84
N LEU A 154 -7.98 8.71 -8.78
CA LEU A 154 -8.26 9.78 -7.81
C LEU A 154 -7.15 10.85 -7.77
N ALA A 155 -6.35 10.98 -8.83
CA ALA A 155 -5.27 11.96 -8.85
C ALA A 155 -5.78 13.40 -8.72
N GLU A 156 -7.03 13.71 -9.08
CA GLU A 156 -7.66 15.02 -8.85
C GLU A 156 -7.81 15.36 -7.36
N GLU A 157 -8.08 14.36 -6.53
CA GLU A 157 -8.27 14.52 -5.09
C GLU A 157 -6.96 14.33 -4.31
N ASP A 158 -6.11 13.41 -4.78
CA ASP A 158 -4.88 12.99 -4.11
C ASP A 158 -3.79 12.66 -5.14
N SER A 159 -3.20 13.71 -5.73
CA SER A 159 -2.08 13.60 -6.69
C SER A 159 -0.80 13.01 -6.06
N ARG A 160 -0.66 13.00 -4.73
CA ARG A 160 0.53 12.50 -4.05
C ARG A 160 0.55 10.98 -3.97
N ALA A 161 -0.58 10.33 -3.71
CA ALA A 161 -0.63 8.88 -3.51
C ALA A 161 -0.10 8.04 -4.68
N PRO A 162 -0.42 8.32 -5.96
CA PRO A 162 0.15 7.59 -7.09
C PRO A 162 1.69 7.67 -7.12
N ILE A 163 2.24 8.85 -6.83
CA ILE A 163 3.69 9.09 -6.81
C ILE A 163 4.35 8.28 -5.71
N VAL A 164 3.81 8.29 -4.49
CA VAL A 164 4.37 7.53 -3.36
C VAL A 164 4.48 6.05 -3.70
N HIS A 165 3.42 5.46 -4.27
CA HIS A 165 3.43 4.04 -4.62
C HIS A 165 4.37 3.73 -5.79
N ALA A 166 4.38 4.54 -6.86
CA ALA A 166 5.31 4.34 -7.97
C ALA A 166 6.77 4.54 -7.53
N ALA A 167 7.04 5.50 -6.64
CA ALA A 167 8.36 5.76 -6.10
C ALA A 167 8.87 4.62 -5.22
N ASN A 168 7.98 4.00 -4.43
CA ASN A 168 8.29 2.78 -3.67
C ASN A 168 8.62 1.60 -4.60
N ALA A 169 7.93 1.48 -5.74
CA ALA A 169 8.26 0.48 -6.75
C ALA A 169 9.66 0.71 -7.34
N ILE A 170 9.98 1.95 -7.74
CA ILE A 170 11.31 2.30 -8.27
C ILE A 170 12.40 2.05 -7.23
N GLU A 171 12.19 2.46 -5.99
CA GLU A 171 13.17 2.23 -4.93
C GLU A 171 13.40 0.74 -4.67
N SER A 172 12.34 -0.07 -4.69
CA SER A 172 12.42 -1.53 -4.54
C SER A 172 13.13 -2.16 -5.74
N PHE A 173 12.85 -1.69 -6.96
CA PHE A 173 13.51 -2.14 -8.20
C PHE A 173 15.02 -1.86 -8.17
N LEU A 174 15.43 -0.64 -7.78
CA LEU A 174 16.85 -0.31 -7.63
C LEU A 174 17.53 -1.18 -6.55
N SER A 175 16.79 -1.54 -5.50
CA SER A 175 17.29 -2.42 -4.45
C SER A 175 17.45 -3.86 -4.96
N GLN A 176 16.50 -4.35 -5.75
CA GLN A 176 16.59 -5.65 -6.45
C GLN A 176 17.80 -5.67 -7.40
N LEU A 177 17.97 -4.63 -8.21
CA LEU A 177 19.10 -4.52 -9.14
C LEU A 177 20.46 -4.51 -8.41
N ALA A 178 20.56 -3.77 -7.31
CA ALA A 178 21.77 -3.77 -6.49
C ALA A 178 22.06 -5.15 -5.89
N SER A 179 21.02 -5.84 -5.41
CA SER A 179 21.12 -7.20 -4.86
C SER A 179 21.64 -8.19 -5.90
N LEU A 180 21.12 -8.14 -7.14
CA LEU A 180 21.57 -8.99 -8.26
C LEU A 180 23.08 -8.88 -8.50
N HIS A 181 23.63 -7.67 -8.34
CA HIS A 181 25.05 -7.38 -8.56
C HIS A 181 25.89 -7.39 -7.27
N ASN A 182 25.34 -7.83 -6.14
CA ASN A 182 25.99 -7.79 -4.82
C ASN A 182 26.53 -6.38 -4.44
N LEU A 183 25.87 -5.32 -4.91
CA LEU A 183 26.25 -3.95 -4.63
C LEU A 183 25.69 -3.50 -3.28
N ASN A 184 26.57 -3.06 -2.38
CA ASN A 184 26.13 -2.53 -1.09
C ASN A 184 25.51 -1.14 -1.22
N ILE A 185 24.22 -1.05 -0.91
CA ILE A 185 23.42 0.19 -0.91
C ILE A 185 22.82 0.51 0.47
N GLN A 186 23.30 -0.08 1.56
CA GLN A 186 22.70 0.09 2.91
C GLN A 186 22.62 1.55 3.38
N ASN A 187 23.55 2.41 2.93
CA ASN A 187 23.57 3.84 3.28
C ASN A 187 22.96 4.74 2.20
N ALA A 188 22.37 4.16 1.14
CA ALA A 188 21.75 4.90 0.05
C ALA A 188 20.24 4.95 0.27
N ASN A 189 19.76 6.03 0.87
CA ASN A 189 18.34 6.24 1.16
C ASN A 189 17.62 6.92 -0.01
N GLY A 190 16.54 6.30 -0.50
CA GLY A 190 15.72 6.84 -1.58
C GLY A 190 16.30 6.65 -2.99
N ILE A 191 15.51 7.06 -3.97
CA ILE A 191 15.78 6.86 -5.42
C ILE A 191 17.11 7.52 -5.82
N ASN A 192 17.33 8.77 -5.41
CA ASN A 192 18.48 9.55 -5.83
C ASN A 192 19.82 8.93 -5.41
N ALA A 193 19.93 8.47 -4.15
CA ALA A 193 21.16 7.89 -3.63
C ALA A 193 21.43 6.49 -4.22
N LYS A 194 20.39 5.66 -4.36
CA LYS A 194 20.51 4.32 -4.97
C LYS A 194 20.92 4.41 -6.43
N THR A 195 20.35 5.36 -7.17
CA THR A 195 20.71 5.66 -8.56
C THR A 195 22.20 6.01 -8.70
N ASP A 196 22.73 6.89 -7.84
CA ASP A 196 24.14 7.28 -7.92
C ASP A 196 25.08 6.10 -7.65
N LYS A 197 24.75 5.23 -6.68
CA LYS A 197 25.53 4.02 -6.39
C LYS A 197 25.55 3.05 -7.57
N LEU A 198 24.39 2.76 -8.14
CA LEU A 198 24.28 1.86 -9.29
C LEU A 198 24.99 2.43 -10.54
N PHE A 199 24.90 3.74 -10.75
CA PHE A 199 25.61 4.43 -11.84
C PHE A 199 27.13 4.39 -11.63
N GLN A 200 27.63 4.69 -10.43
CA GLN A 200 29.07 4.62 -10.11
C GLN A 200 29.65 3.21 -10.30
N ALA A 201 28.82 2.18 -10.11
CA ALA A 201 29.17 0.78 -10.35
C ALA A 201 28.98 0.34 -11.83
N ASN A 202 28.65 1.27 -12.74
CA ASN A 202 28.41 1.03 -14.17
C ASN A 202 27.23 0.09 -14.49
N TYR A 203 26.25 -0.03 -13.60
CA TYR A 203 25.03 -0.81 -13.85
C TYR A 203 23.89 0.01 -14.45
N LEU A 204 24.07 1.32 -14.57
CA LEU A 204 23.13 2.24 -15.19
C LEU A 204 23.85 3.13 -16.20
N SER A 205 23.17 3.44 -17.31
CA SER A 205 23.63 4.46 -18.25
C SER A 205 23.41 5.87 -17.70
N THR A 206 24.07 6.86 -18.31
CA THR A 206 23.82 8.28 -18.01
C THR A 206 22.36 8.68 -18.25
N LYS A 207 21.70 8.08 -19.25
CA LYS A 207 20.28 8.35 -19.53
C LYS A 207 19.39 7.81 -18.42
N HIS A 208 19.64 6.58 -17.97
CA HIS A 208 18.89 6.01 -16.84
C HIS A 208 19.06 6.84 -15.58
N LYS A 209 20.29 7.27 -15.30
CA LYS A 209 20.58 8.13 -14.15
C LYS A 209 19.70 9.38 -14.16
N PHE A 210 19.64 10.12 -15.27
CA PHE A 210 18.89 11.38 -15.28
C PHE A 210 17.38 11.20 -15.21
N ILE A 211 16.82 10.15 -15.82
CA ILE A 211 15.40 9.82 -15.69
C ILE A 211 15.06 9.44 -14.24
N LEU A 212 15.89 8.61 -13.60
CA LEU A 212 15.71 8.25 -12.19
C LEU A 212 15.89 9.45 -11.25
N LYS A 213 16.80 10.38 -11.56
CA LYS A 213 16.95 11.63 -10.80
C LYS A 213 15.70 12.50 -10.89
N TYR A 214 15.11 12.63 -12.08
CA TYR A 214 13.82 13.30 -12.24
C TYR A 214 12.75 12.68 -11.32
N LEU A 215 12.61 11.35 -11.35
CA LEU A 215 11.67 10.65 -10.46
C LEU A 215 12.01 10.83 -8.97
N GLY A 216 13.28 10.90 -8.61
CA GLY A 216 13.71 11.17 -7.25
C GLY A 216 13.35 12.59 -6.78
N HIS A 217 13.50 13.60 -7.63
CA HIS A 217 13.13 14.97 -7.29
C HIS A 217 11.62 15.18 -7.16
N VAL A 218 10.83 14.59 -8.07
CA VAL A 218 9.36 14.66 -7.97
C VAL A 218 8.86 13.92 -6.73
N ARG A 219 9.44 12.76 -6.38
CA ARG A 219 9.12 12.07 -5.11
C ARG A 219 9.40 12.96 -3.92
N ASN A 220 10.58 13.59 -3.88
CA ASN A 220 10.97 14.47 -2.79
C ASN A 220 9.97 15.63 -2.61
N ALA A 221 9.46 16.21 -3.69
CA ALA A 221 8.41 17.23 -3.63
C ALA A 221 7.07 16.68 -3.09
N ALA A 222 6.75 15.41 -3.36
CA ALA A 222 5.52 14.76 -2.90
C ALA A 222 5.58 14.25 -1.45
N ASP A 223 6.76 13.85 -0.94
CA ASP A 223 6.96 13.29 0.40
C ASP A 223 7.41 14.32 1.44
N HIS A 224 8.23 15.29 1.05
CA HIS A 224 8.76 16.27 2.00
C HIS A 224 7.72 17.35 2.31
N GLY A 225 7.76 17.81 3.56
CA GLY A 225 6.98 18.94 4.02
C GLY A 225 7.51 20.25 3.43
N ILE A 226 7.71 21.25 4.27
CA ILE A 226 8.13 22.57 3.82
C ILE A 226 9.50 22.46 3.16
N ASP A 227 9.56 22.82 1.88
CA ASP A 227 10.81 22.93 1.13
C ASP A 227 11.57 24.17 1.62
N GLN A 228 12.87 24.01 1.91
CA GLN A 228 13.69 25.06 2.51
C GLN A 228 13.97 26.22 1.55
N GLU A 229 13.94 25.98 0.23
CA GLU A 229 14.21 27.01 -0.77
C GLU A 229 13.03 27.98 -0.89
N ILE A 230 11.81 27.44 -0.92
CA ILE A 230 10.59 28.25 -1.14
C ILE A 230 9.81 28.53 0.15
N GLY A 231 10.14 27.88 1.27
CA GLY A 231 9.43 28.05 2.54
C GLY A 231 7.99 27.52 2.56
N HIS A 232 7.60 26.73 1.55
CA HIS A 232 6.26 26.17 1.36
C HIS A 232 6.31 24.70 0.97
N ASN A 233 5.17 24.01 1.09
CA ASN A 233 5.00 22.67 0.54
C ASN A 233 4.80 22.76 -0.98
N TRP A 234 5.38 21.84 -1.73
CA TRP A 234 5.05 21.68 -3.14
C TRP A 234 3.62 21.16 -3.32
N GLU A 235 2.87 21.79 -4.21
CA GLU A 235 1.65 21.24 -4.75
C GLU A 235 2.00 20.35 -5.95
N ILE A 236 1.44 19.14 -5.97
CA ILE A 236 1.65 18.19 -7.07
C ILE A 236 0.44 18.25 -7.98
N SER A 237 0.66 18.58 -9.24
CA SER A 237 -0.41 18.55 -10.24
C SER A 237 -0.83 17.12 -10.61
N GLN A 238 -2.08 16.96 -11.00
CA GLN A 238 -2.62 15.69 -11.52
C GLN A 238 -1.79 15.16 -12.70
N ASN A 239 -1.42 16.04 -13.64
CA ASN A 239 -0.60 15.66 -14.80
C ASN A 239 0.76 15.11 -14.35
N THR A 240 1.40 15.75 -13.37
CA THR A 240 2.66 15.24 -12.80
C THR A 240 2.48 13.84 -12.22
N ALA A 241 1.39 13.58 -11.50
CA ALA A 241 1.11 12.25 -10.94
C ALA A 241 0.95 11.18 -12.03
N ILE A 242 0.20 11.48 -13.10
CA ILE A 242 0.00 10.58 -14.24
C ILE A 242 1.32 10.28 -14.94
N GLU A 243 2.06 11.31 -15.32
CA GLU A 243 3.33 11.16 -16.02
C GLU A 243 4.36 10.42 -15.17
N TYR A 244 4.41 10.69 -13.86
CA TYR A 244 5.31 10.00 -12.94
C TYR A 244 5.13 8.48 -12.97
N VAL A 245 3.87 8.01 -12.88
CA VAL A 245 3.56 6.57 -12.88
C VAL A 245 3.96 5.94 -14.21
N HIS A 246 3.71 6.62 -15.34
CA HIS A 246 4.06 6.11 -16.65
C HIS A 246 5.56 6.11 -16.93
N ILE A 247 6.28 7.15 -16.52
CA ILE A 247 7.75 7.23 -16.61
C ILE A 247 8.39 6.17 -15.73
N ALA A 248 7.87 5.94 -14.51
CA ALA A 248 8.35 4.88 -13.63
C ALA A 248 8.23 3.50 -14.27
N GLN A 249 7.12 3.21 -14.96
CA GLN A 249 6.96 1.96 -15.72
C GLN A 249 7.97 1.88 -16.87
N SER A 250 8.10 2.93 -17.68
CA SER A 250 9.02 2.95 -18.83
C SER A 250 10.47 2.74 -18.42
N ILE A 251 10.96 3.46 -17.41
CA ILE A 251 12.37 3.35 -17.02
C ILE A 251 12.74 1.96 -16.46
N ILE A 252 11.80 1.27 -15.82
CA ILE A 252 12.00 -0.13 -15.40
C ILE A 252 12.17 -1.01 -16.64
N VAL A 253 11.30 -0.85 -17.64
CA VAL A 253 11.38 -1.60 -18.91
C VAL A 253 12.70 -1.33 -19.62
N ASP A 254 13.10 -0.06 -19.72
CA ASP A 254 14.34 0.35 -20.40
C ASP A 254 15.58 -0.21 -19.71
N ILE A 255 15.61 -0.21 -18.38
CA ILE A 255 16.72 -0.79 -17.62
C ILE A 255 16.75 -2.31 -17.79
N VAL A 256 15.61 -3.00 -17.77
CA VAL A 256 15.58 -4.46 -18.03
C VAL A 256 16.06 -4.76 -19.46
N ALA A 257 15.61 -3.99 -20.45
CA ALA A 257 16.07 -4.12 -21.83
C ALA A 257 17.59 -3.91 -21.94
N TYR A 258 18.13 -2.91 -21.23
CA TYR A 258 19.56 -2.61 -21.17
C TYR A 258 20.37 -3.77 -20.57
N LEU A 259 19.88 -4.40 -19.51
CA LEU A 259 20.53 -5.59 -18.92
C LEU A 259 20.59 -6.76 -19.91
N ASN A 260 19.65 -6.82 -20.84
CA ASN A 260 19.59 -7.79 -21.94
C ASN A 260 20.29 -7.29 -23.23
N GLY A 261 21.07 -6.21 -23.14
CA GLY A 261 21.86 -5.68 -24.26
C GLY A 261 21.05 -4.92 -25.32
N ARG A 262 19.79 -4.56 -25.02
CA ARG A 262 18.93 -3.74 -25.90
C ARG A 262 18.88 -2.31 -25.39
N PHE A 263 19.22 -1.35 -26.25
CA PHE A 263 19.30 0.07 -25.89
C PHE A 263 18.06 0.82 -26.39
N VAL A 264 17.09 1.02 -25.48
CA VAL A 264 15.82 1.70 -25.75
C VAL A 264 15.57 2.79 -24.69
N VAL A 265 14.86 3.85 -25.07
CA VAL A 265 14.38 4.98 -24.23
C VAL A 265 13.07 5.48 -24.83
#